data_AF-A0A8T5F9T7-F1
#
_entry.id   AF-A0A8T5F9T7-F1
#
_cell.length_a   1.000
_cell.length_b   1.000
_cell.length_c   1.000
_cell.angle_alpha   90.00
_cell.angle_beta   90.00
_cell.angle_gamma   90.00
#
_symmetry.space_group_name_H-M   'P 1'
#
loop_
_entity.id
_entity.type
_entity.pdbx_description
1 polymer ?
#
loop_
_entity_poly.entity_id
_entity_poly.type
_entity_poly.pdbx_seq_one_letter_code
_entity_poly.pdbx_strand_id
1 'polypeptide(L)'
;MDFKKLKNYIERKGKPKMTMSHIYQPVMIKTLIQSNGKATPRKIAKEFLAKDESQIDYYIEKTKNMPGKVLKNNGIIDYKNKMFELDLSTFTEDDKKKVIKLCDDAIFKYEKKYGKKIWKHRARDSRLISGSIRYIVLKNAKNRCELCGIHKDIKALDVDHIVPINKGGPNVIENMQALCYTCNSQKSDKDDTDFRLWQGMYEKRDASCTICKLEKSSKINNILAYAIKDKFPVTESHYLIIPRRHIDSFFELGTSEQKACLNLLSEIKEKLSSEDH
;
A
#
# COMPACT_ATOMS: atom_id res chain seq x y z
N MET A 1 -15.12 32.18 13.43
CA MET A 1 -15.50 30.82 13.89
C MET A 1 -15.95 30.96 15.32
N ASP A 2 -17.16 30.52 15.67
CA ASP A 2 -17.68 30.57 17.05
C ASP A 2 -17.34 29.27 17.81
N PHE A 3 -17.10 29.39 19.12
CA PHE A 3 -16.79 28.28 20.02
C PHE A 3 -17.85 27.18 19.97
N LYS A 4 -19.14 27.52 19.98
CA LYS A 4 -20.25 26.57 19.94
C LYS A 4 -20.22 25.75 18.65
N LYS A 5 -19.94 26.37 17.51
CA LYS A 5 -19.77 25.68 16.22
C LYS A 5 -18.55 24.74 16.22
N LEU A 6 -17.39 25.19 16.70
CA LEU A 6 -16.16 24.36 16.72
C LEU A 6 -16.26 23.21 17.74
N LYS A 7 -16.85 23.47 18.91
CA LYS A 7 -17.17 22.47 19.94
C LYS A 7 -18.11 21.41 19.39
N ASN A 8 -19.23 21.81 18.78
CA ASN A 8 -20.19 20.89 18.18
C ASN A 8 -19.56 20.04 17.06
N TYR A 9 -18.68 20.63 16.24
CA TYR A 9 -17.92 19.89 15.24
C TYR A 9 -17.04 18.80 15.88
N ILE A 10 -16.24 19.14 16.90
CA ILE A 10 -15.36 18.18 17.61
C ILE A 10 -16.16 17.11 18.37
N GLU A 11 -17.21 17.50 19.09
CA GLU A 11 -18.10 16.60 19.83
C GLU A 11 -19.05 15.79 18.92
N ARG A 12 -18.95 15.99 17.60
CA ARG A 12 -19.74 15.33 16.56
C ARG A 12 -21.25 15.56 16.68
N LYS A 13 -21.65 16.71 17.24
CA LYS A 13 -23.04 17.17 17.41
C LYS A 13 -23.44 18.10 16.27
N GLY A 14 -24.53 17.81 15.56
CA GLY A 14 -25.02 18.63 14.44
C GLY A 14 -24.29 18.42 13.10
N LYS A 15 -24.49 19.34 12.13
CA LYS A 15 -23.81 19.34 10.82
C LYS A 15 -23.16 20.71 10.55
N PRO A 16 -21.88 20.79 10.11
CA PRO A 16 -20.96 19.67 9.89
C PRO A 16 -20.44 19.07 11.20
N LYS A 17 -20.07 17.78 11.20
CA LYS A 17 -19.49 17.06 12.33
C LYS A 17 -18.14 16.45 11.97
N MET A 18 -17.22 16.35 12.93
CA MET A 18 -15.92 15.73 12.73
C MET A 18 -16.07 14.23 12.45
N THR A 19 -15.37 13.75 11.43
CA THR A 19 -15.31 12.33 11.05
C THR A 19 -13.99 11.76 11.55
N MET A 20 -14.03 11.04 12.67
CA MET A 20 -12.85 10.44 13.29
C MET A 20 -12.41 9.19 12.53
N SER A 21 -11.70 9.39 11.42
CA SER A 21 -10.93 8.33 10.73
C SER A 21 -9.45 8.33 11.12
N HIS A 22 -8.93 9.46 11.64
CA HIS A 22 -7.56 9.61 12.14
C HIS A 22 -7.46 10.77 13.15
N ILE A 23 -6.35 10.86 13.89
CA ILE A 23 -6.06 11.95 14.85
C ILE A 23 -5.69 13.31 14.19
N TYR A 24 -5.65 13.40 12.86
CA TYR A 24 -5.12 14.59 12.16
C TYR A 24 -6.00 15.83 12.34
N GLN A 25 -7.32 15.68 12.25
CA GLN A 25 -8.26 16.81 12.43
C GLN A 25 -8.14 17.46 13.82
N PRO A 26 -8.20 16.72 14.94
CA PRO A 26 -8.04 17.32 16.27
C PRO A 26 -6.63 17.87 16.52
N VAL A 27 -5.57 17.22 16.02
CA VAL A 27 -4.20 17.75 16.15
C VAL A 27 -4.04 19.06 15.37
N MET A 28 -4.56 19.16 14.15
CA MET A 28 -4.51 20.40 13.35
C MET A 28 -5.24 21.55 14.04
N ILE A 29 -6.46 21.30 14.54
CA ILE A 29 -7.24 22.30 15.27
C ILE A 29 -6.49 22.75 16.54
N LYS A 30 -5.94 21.80 17.31
CA LYS A 30 -5.14 22.10 18.50
C LYS A 30 -3.92 22.95 18.15
N THR A 31 -3.14 22.59 17.12
CA THR A 31 -1.94 23.33 16.70
C THR A 31 -2.28 24.75 16.25
N LEU A 32 -3.41 24.93 15.55
CA LEU A 32 -3.89 26.26 15.15
C LEU A 32 -4.28 27.09 16.38
N ILE A 33 -5.02 26.54 17.34
CA ILE A 33 -5.38 27.24 18.58
C ILE A 33 -4.12 27.64 19.38
N GLN A 34 -3.17 26.72 19.55
CA GLN A 34 -1.90 26.99 20.25
C GLN A 34 -0.99 27.97 19.50
N SER A 35 -1.26 28.24 18.22
CA SER A 35 -0.52 29.20 17.39
C SER A 35 -1.37 30.45 17.09
N ASN A 36 -2.28 30.82 17.99
CA ASN A 36 -3.16 32.00 17.85
C ASN A 36 -3.91 32.05 16.50
N GLY A 37 -4.39 30.91 16.04
CA GLY A 37 -5.14 30.75 14.80
C GLY A 37 -4.31 30.63 13.52
N LYS A 38 -2.97 30.71 13.58
CA LYS A 38 -2.10 30.67 12.40
C LYS A 38 -0.91 29.72 12.59
N ALA A 39 -0.77 28.71 11.74
CA ALA A 39 0.39 27.83 11.72
C ALA A 39 0.80 27.52 10.28
N THR A 40 2.10 27.37 10.04
CA THR A 40 2.59 26.91 8.73
C THR A 40 2.31 25.41 8.57
N PRO A 41 2.11 24.92 7.33
CA PRO A 41 1.98 23.48 7.08
C PRO A 41 3.13 22.65 7.67
N ARG A 42 4.35 23.21 7.66
CA ARG A 42 5.53 22.57 8.27
C ARG A 42 5.39 22.40 9.79
N LYS A 43 4.83 23.39 10.48
CA LYS A 43 4.59 23.31 11.94
C LYS A 43 3.55 22.24 12.25
N ILE A 44 2.44 22.21 11.50
CA ILE A 44 1.37 21.21 11.66
C ILE A 44 1.89 19.80 11.38
N ALA A 45 2.71 19.62 10.34
CA ALA A 45 3.33 18.34 10.01
C ALA A 45 4.26 17.83 11.14
N LYS A 46 5.02 18.72 11.79
CA LYS A 46 5.83 18.34 12.96
C LYS A 46 4.96 17.82 14.12
N GLU A 47 3.82 18.46 14.38
CA GLU A 47 2.88 18.02 15.42
C GLU A 47 2.20 16.69 15.08
N PHE A 48 1.93 16.41 13.80
CA PHE A 48 1.47 15.09 13.37
C PHE A 48 2.53 14.02 13.60
N LEU A 49 3.79 14.28 13.22
CA LEU A 49 4.91 13.35 13.42
C LEU A 49 5.15 13.04 14.90
N ALA A 50 5.03 14.04 15.77
CA ALA A 50 5.17 13.87 17.22
C ALA A 50 4.04 13.04 17.87
N LYS A 51 2.98 12.73 17.12
CA LYS A 51 1.83 11.91 17.56
C LYS A 51 1.69 10.61 16.78
N ASP A 52 2.61 10.32 15.86
CA ASP A 52 2.65 9.08 15.12
C ASP A 52 3.45 8.04 15.91
N GLU A 53 2.73 7.22 16.71
CA GLU A 53 3.34 6.18 17.56
C GLU A 53 4.23 5.23 16.76
N SER A 54 3.87 4.92 15.52
CA SER A 54 4.64 4.01 14.67
C SER A 54 5.99 4.60 14.23
N GLN A 55 6.05 5.91 13.98
CA GLN A 55 7.30 6.61 13.69
C GLN A 55 8.16 6.76 14.96
N ILE A 56 7.53 6.99 16.11
CA ILE A 56 8.23 7.07 17.40
C ILE A 56 8.88 5.72 17.72
N ASP A 57 8.14 4.61 17.60
CA ASP A 57 8.67 3.25 17.82
C ASP A 57 9.82 2.91 16.87
N TYR A 58 9.70 3.30 15.60
CA TYR A 58 10.77 3.18 14.62
C TYR A 58 12.05 3.93 15.06
N TYR A 59 11.91 5.18 15.48
CA TYR A 59 13.06 5.98 15.94
C TYR A 59 13.61 5.49 17.28
N ILE A 60 12.80 4.90 18.15
CA ILE A 60 13.26 4.23 19.38
C ILE A 60 14.22 3.09 19.03
N GLU A 61 13.82 2.19 18.12
CA GLU A 61 14.66 1.07 17.71
C GLU A 61 15.90 1.52 16.94
N LYS A 62 15.79 2.53 16.06
CA LYS A 62 16.97 3.10 15.39
C LYS A 62 17.94 3.74 16.38
N THR A 63 17.44 4.50 17.34
CA THR A 63 18.26 5.18 18.35
C THR A 63 19.03 4.16 19.18
N LYS A 64 18.39 3.06 19.62
CA LYS A 64 19.07 1.97 20.33
C LYS A 64 20.16 1.30 19.48
N ASN A 65 19.82 0.92 18.25
CA ASN A 65 20.67 0.04 17.45
C ASN A 65 21.85 0.76 16.77
N MET A 66 21.75 2.06 16.51
CA MET A 66 22.77 2.81 15.79
C MET A 66 23.52 3.80 16.69
N PRO A 67 23.03 5.03 16.96
CA PRO A 67 23.80 5.98 17.77
C PRO A 67 23.96 5.48 19.22
N GLY A 68 22.93 4.85 19.79
CA GLY A 68 22.97 4.31 21.16
C GLY A 68 24.04 3.22 21.32
N LYS A 69 24.03 2.22 20.44
CA LYS A 69 25.05 1.15 20.43
C LYS A 69 26.46 1.70 20.19
N VAL A 70 26.64 2.60 19.23
CA VAL A 70 27.96 3.17 18.89
C VAL A 70 28.52 3.99 20.05
N LEU A 71 27.74 4.90 20.61
CA LEU A 71 28.17 5.73 21.72
C LEU A 71 28.45 4.90 22.98
N LYS A 72 27.65 3.85 23.22
CA LYS A 72 27.91 2.90 24.32
C LYS A 72 29.20 2.13 24.13
N ASN A 73 29.44 1.59 22.93
CA ASN A 73 30.68 0.87 22.63
C ASN A 73 31.93 1.76 22.74
N ASN A 74 31.78 3.06 22.49
CA ASN A 74 32.84 4.05 22.64
C ASN A 74 32.96 4.60 24.08
N GLY A 75 32.20 4.07 25.04
CA GLY A 75 32.25 4.49 26.44
C GLY A 75 31.74 5.91 26.70
N ILE A 76 30.99 6.50 25.76
CA ILE A 76 30.49 7.88 25.88
C ILE A 76 29.18 7.92 26.66
N ILE A 77 28.32 6.91 26.49
CA ILE A 77 27.03 6.83 27.18
C ILE A 77 26.82 5.44 27.78
N ASP A 78 25.97 5.36 28.80
CA ASP A 78 25.42 4.13 29.34
C ASP A 78 23.96 3.93 28.90
N TYR A 79 23.48 2.69 28.98
CA TYR A 79 22.06 2.36 28.80
C TYR A 79 21.61 1.41 29.90
N LYS A 80 20.86 1.93 30.89
CA LYS A 80 20.35 1.22 32.07
C LYS A 80 18.90 1.67 32.33
N ASN A 81 18.07 0.80 32.89
CA ASN A 81 16.65 1.11 33.19
C ASN A 81 15.83 1.67 32.00
N LYS A 82 16.15 1.27 30.77
CA LYS A 82 15.56 1.80 29.52
C LYS A 82 15.85 3.28 29.25
N MET A 83 16.89 3.85 29.88
CA MET A 83 17.33 5.24 29.72
C MET A 83 18.76 5.29 29.19
N PHE A 84 19.05 6.28 28.34
CA PHE A 84 20.43 6.62 27.98
C PHE A 84 20.98 7.64 28.97
N GLU A 85 22.17 7.39 29.49
CA GLU A 85 22.82 8.23 30.49
C GLU A 85 24.17 8.70 29.94
N LEU A 86 24.42 10.01 30.02
CA LEU A 86 25.73 10.61 29.78
C LEU A 86 26.18 11.17 31.13
N ASP A 87 27.33 10.72 31.62
CA ASP A 87 27.88 11.25 32.87
C ASP A 87 28.35 12.69 32.64
N LEU A 88 27.69 13.62 33.31
CA LEU A 88 27.96 15.05 33.28
C LEU A 88 28.42 15.56 34.65
N SER A 89 28.76 14.68 35.59
CA SER A 89 29.15 15.03 36.97
C SER A 89 30.35 15.97 37.03
N THR A 90 31.23 15.89 36.05
CA THR A 90 32.45 16.71 35.93
C THR A 90 32.28 17.95 35.04
N PHE A 91 31.11 18.16 34.44
CA PHE A 91 30.87 19.23 33.45
C PHE A 91 30.32 20.49 34.13
N THR A 92 30.95 21.64 33.85
CA THR A 92 30.36 22.94 34.18
C THR A 92 29.25 23.32 33.17
N GLU A 93 28.42 24.31 33.52
CA GLU A 93 27.44 24.85 32.58
C GLU A 93 28.07 25.47 31.32
N ASP A 94 29.30 25.98 31.43
CA ASP A 94 30.05 26.49 30.29
C ASP A 94 30.55 25.36 29.39
N ASP A 95 30.99 24.24 29.96
CA ASP A 95 31.40 23.05 29.21
C ASP A 95 30.21 22.44 28.45
N LYS A 96 29.02 22.38 29.08
CA LYS A 96 27.80 21.94 28.40
C LYS A 96 27.48 22.82 27.18
N LYS A 97 27.56 24.15 27.32
CA LYS A 97 27.34 25.08 26.20
C LYS A 97 28.35 24.90 25.09
N LYS A 98 29.64 24.73 25.43
CA LYS A 98 30.70 24.46 24.44
C LYS A 98 30.45 23.18 23.68
N VAL A 99 30.07 22.10 24.37
CA VAL A 99 29.77 20.80 23.72
C VAL A 99 28.53 20.88 22.84
N ILE A 100 27.46 21.55 23.28
CA ILE A 100 26.27 21.78 22.42
C ILE A 100 26.67 22.54 21.16
N LYS A 101 27.46 23.61 21.30
CA LYS A 101 27.96 24.38 20.14
C LYS A 101 28.81 23.52 19.20
N LEU A 102 29.68 22.65 19.72
CA LEU A 102 30.46 21.71 18.92
C LEU A 102 29.56 20.73 18.15
N CYS A 103 28.49 20.23 18.78
CA CYS A 103 27.50 19.38 18.13
C CYS A 103 26.76 20.13 17.01
N ASP A 104 26.29 21.35 17.28
CA ASP A 104 25.57 22.18 16.31
C ASP A 104 26.46 22.52 15.10
N ASP A 105 27.72 22.90 15.35
CA ASP A 105 28.70 23.18 14.29
C ASP A 105 29.01 21.92 13.46
N ALA A 106 29.09 20.74 14.10
CA ALA A 106 29.30 19.48 13.41
C ALA A 106 28.09 19.10 12.54
N ILE A 107 26.87 19.25 13.06
CA ILE A 107 25.62 19.04 12.31
C ILE A 107 25.57 19.99 11.13
N PHE A 108 25.82 21.28 11.35
CA PHE A 108 25.81 22.30 10.30
C PHE A 108 26.85 22.03 9.20
N LYS A 109 28.08 21.67 9.57
CA LYS A 109 29.14 21.29 8.61
C LYS A 109 28.71 20.06 7.79
N TYR A 110 28.12 19.05 8.43
CA TYR A 110 27.61 17.86 7.76
C TYR A 110 26.46 18.22 6.80
N GLU A 111 25.50 19.03 7.24
CA GLU A 111 24.38 19.50 6.43
C GLU A 111 24.84 20.32 5.22
N LYS A 112 25.83 21.20 5.40
CA LYS A 112 26.41 22.00 4.32
C LYS A 112 27.18 21.13 3.31
N LYS A 113 27.93 20.13 3.79
CA LYS A 113 28.74 19.23 2.95
C LYS A 113 27.88 18.32 2.07
N TYR A 114 26.76 17.81 2.60
CA TYR A 114 25.94 16.82 1.90
C TYR A 114 24.57 17.37 1.41
N GLY A 115 24.21 18.60 1.77
CA GLY A 115 23.04 19.34 1.28
C GLY A 115 21.69 18.63 1.45
N LYS A 116 20.71 18.94 0.59
CA LYS A 116 19.39 18.26 0.57
C LYS A 116 19.47 16.76 0.21
N LYS A 117 20.62 16.24 -0.25
CA LYS A 117 20.79 14.81 -0.57
C LYS A 117 20.74 13.92 0.69
N ILE A 118 21.07 14.45 1.86
CA ILE A 118 20.98 13.73 3.16
C ILE A 118 19.54 13.29 3.45
N TRP A 119 18.57 14.12 3.05
CA TRP A 119 17.15 13.86 3.25
C TRP A 119 16.55 13.02 2.10
N LYS A 120 17.19 12.98 0.92
CA LYS A 120 16.81 12.06 -0.16
C LYS A 120 17.07 10.58 0.19
N HIS A 121 18.07 10.30 1.03
CA HIS A 121 18.28 8.96 1.61
C HIS A 121 17.34 8.67 2.78
N ARG A 122 16.88 9.68 3.54
CA ARG A 122 15.84 9.49 4.58
C ARG A 122 14.44 9.29 4.00
N ALA A 123 14.17 9.77 2.78
CA ALA A 123 13.01 9.36 1.99
C ALA A 123 13.05 7.87 1.58
N ARG A 124 14.20 7.19 1.72
CA ARG A 124 14.36 5.74 1.55
C ARG A 124 14.16 4.93 2.84
N ASP A 125 13.70 5.53 3.95
CA ASP A 125 13.05 4.75 5.02
C ASP A 125 11.63 4.36 4.60
N SER A 126 11.57 3.74 3.44
CA SER A 126 10.39 3.37 2.67
C SER A 126 9.62 2.18 3.23
N ARG A 127 10.05 1.62 4.36
CA ARG A 127 9.35 0.49 4.99
C ARG A 127 8.08 0.91 5.71
N LEU A 128 8.00 2.15 6.20
CA LEU A 128 6.79 2.64 6.83
C LEU A 128 5.90 3.30 5.77
N ILE A 129 4.90 2.56 5.33
CA ILE A 129 3.83 3.09 4.48
C ILE A 129 2.92 3.90 5.39
N SER A 130 2.77 5.20 5.09
CA SER A 130 1.91 6.07 5.90
C SER A 130 0.48 5.51 5.92
N GLY A 131 -0.23 5.67 7.05
CA GLY A 131 -1.62 5.21 7.16
C GLY A 131 -2.54 5.79 6.07
N SER A 132 -2.24 7.00 5.58
CA SER A 132 -2.96 7.61 4.47
C SER A 132 -2.70 6.92 3.12
N ILE A 133 -1.44 6.59 2.80
CA ILE A 133 -1.12 5.81 1.59
C ILE A 133 -1.75 4.43 1.70
N ARG A 134 -1.63 3.77 2.87
CA ARG A 134 -2.24 2.47 3.14
C ARG A 134 -3.75 2.50 2.87
N TYR A 135 -4.45 3.49 3.41
CA TYR A 135 -5.89 3.64 3.22
C TYR A 135 -6.26 3.85 1.75
N ILE A 136 -5.57 4.73 1.02
CA ILE A 136 -5.88 5.02 -0.39
C ILE A 136 -5.65 3.79 -1.26
N VAL A 137 -4.54 3.07 -1.07
CA VAL A 137 -4.23 1.85 -1.83
C VAL A 137 -5.30 0.78 -1.59
N LEU A 138 -5.64 0.48 -0.33
CA LEU A 138 -6.68 -0.50 -0.01
C LEU A 138 -8.07 -0.08 -0.51
N LYS A 139 -8.38 1.23 -0.48
CA LYS A 139 -9.64 1.78 -1.01
C LYS A 139 -9.72 1.62 -2.53
N ASN A 140 -8.66 1.96 -3.26
CA ASN A 140 -8.60 1.83 -4.72
C ASN A 140 -8.73 0.38 -5.16
N ALA A 141 -8.07 -0.53 -4.45
CA ALA A 141 -8.18 -1.96 -4.64
C ALA A 141 -9.56 -2.55 -4.21
N LYS A 142 -10.51 -1.70 -3.77
CA LYS A 142 -11.83 -2.10 -3.26
C LYS A 142 -11.75 -3.18 -2.18
N ASN A 143 -10.74 -3.10 -1.31
CA ASN A 143 -10.43 -4.09 -0.28
C ASN A 143 -10.22 -5.52 -0.83
N ARG A 144 -9.67 -5.65 -2.04
CA ARG A 144 -9.30 -6.94 -2.64
C ARG A 144 -7.80 -7.01 -2.90
N CYS A 145 -7.24 -8.21 -2.83
CA CYS A 145 -5.88 -8.47 -3.31
C CYS A 145 -5.82 -8.25 -4.83
N GLU A 146 -4.87 -7.47 -5.31
CA GLU A 146 -4.72 -7.16 -6.73
C GLU A 146 -4.12 -8.33 -7.53
N LEU A 147 -3.42 -9.26 -6.86
CA LEU A 147 -2.97 -10.51 -7.49
C LEU A 147 -4.08 -11.56 -7.62
N CYS A 148 -4.77 -11.90 -6.51
CA CYS A 148 -5.68 -13.05 -6.45
C CYS A 148 -7.16 -12.71 -6.28
N GLY A 149 -7.51 -11.43 -6.13
CA GLY A 149 -8.89 -10.97 -6.00
C GLY A 149 -9.57 -11.22 -4.65
N ILE A 150 -8.92 -11.92 -3.70
CA ILE A 150 -9.53 -12.25 -2.39
C ILE A 150 -9.87 -10.99 -1.59
N HIS A 151 -11.04 -10.97 -0.95
CA HIS A 151 -11.50 -9.84 -0.14
C HIS A 151 -10.82 -9.84 1.24
N LYS A 152 -10.61 -8.64 1.81
CA LYS A 152 -9.95 -8.47 3.12
C LYS A 152 -10.62 -9.25 4.27
N ASP A 153 -11.93 -9.45 4.18
CA ASP A 153 -12.72 -10.13 5.22
C ASP A 153 -12.45 -11.64 5.24
N ILE A 154 -11.95 -12.19 4.11
CA ILE A 154 -11.55 -13.60 4.00
C ILE A 154 -10.06 -13.73 4.34
N LYS A 155 -9.23 -12.80 3.85
CA LYS A 155 -7.78 -12.83 4.06
C LYS A 155 -7.23 -11.42 4.22
N ALA A 156 -6.47 -11.19 5.29
CA ALA A 156 -5.86 -9.90 5.57
C ALA A 156 -4.99 -9.41 4.40
N LEU A 157 -5.17 -8.12 4.07
CA LEU A 157 -4.44 -7.43 3.02
C LEU A 157 -3.38 -6.50 3.62
N ASP A 158 -2.28 -6.40 2.90
CA ASP A 158 -1.17 -5.49 3.16
C ASP A 158 -0.89 -4.63 1.92
N VAL A 159 -0.06 -3.60 2.09
CA VAL A 159 0.40 -2.76 0.99
C VAL A 159 1.84 -3.11 0.68
N ASP A 160 2.09 -3.49 -0.56
CA ASP A 160 3.38 -3.92 -1.07
C ASP A 160 3.89 -2.97 -2.17
N HIS A 161 5.22 -2.89 -2.31
CA HIS A 161 5.84 -2.12 -3.40
C HIS A 161 5.81 -2.93 -4.69
N ILE A 162 5.43 -2.31 -5.81
CA ILE A 162 5.50 -2.91 -7.14
C ILE A 162 6.96 -3.21 -7.46
N VAL A 163 7.77 -2.17 -7.66
CA VAL A 163 9.23 -2.31 -7.70
C VAL A 163 9.74 -2.41 -6.25
N PRO A 164 10.41 -3.50 -5.86
CA PRO A 164 10.92 -3.66 -4.49
C PRO A 164 11.90 -2.55 -4.09
N ILE A 165 11.90 -2.19 -2.80
CA ILE A 165 12.79 -1.15 -2.25
C ILE A 165 14.26 -1.46 -2.51
N ASN A 166 14.67 -2.72 -2.30
CA ASN A 166 16.05 -3.16 -2.50
C ASN A 166 16.49 -3.13 -3.97
N LYS A 167 15.55 -3.06 -4.91
CA LYS A 167 15.76 -2.86 -6.35
C LYS A 167 15.60 -1.39 -6.78
N GLY A 168 15.46 -0.45 -5.84
CA GLY A 168 15.38 0.98 -6.11
C GLY A 168 13.96 1.54 -6.23
N GLY A 169 12.94 0.76 -5.88
CA GLY A 169 11.55 1.21 -5.91
C GLY A 169 11.24 2.40 -4.99
N PRO A 170 10.51 3.43 -5.47
CA PRO A 170 10.17 4.60 -4.66
C PRO A 170 9.04 4.32 -3.65
N ASN A 171 9.02 5.04 -2.52
CA ASN A 171 7.96 4.96 -1.50
C ASN A 171 6.78 5.91 -1.80
N VAL A 172 6.18 5.77 -2.96
CA VAL A 172 5.10 6.64 -3.46
C VAL A 172 3.91 5.78 -3.83
N ILE A 173 2.71 6.36 -3.80
CA ILE A 173 1.46 5.62 -4.03
C ILE A 173 1.43 4.93 -5.40
N GLU A 174 2.09 5.51 -6.40
CA GLU A 174 2.21 4.98 -7.76
C GLU A 174 3.02 3.68 -7.80
N ASN A 175 3.87 3.42 -6.81
CA ASN A 175 4.64 2.19 -6.67
C ASN A 175 4.04 1.24 -5.62
N MET A 176 2.78 1.44 -5.23
CA MET A 176 2.10 0.60 -4.22
C MET A 176 0.97 -0.21 -4.83
N GLN A 177 0.78 -1.41 -4.30
CA GLN A 177 -0.33 -2.32 -4.62
C GLN A 177 -0.84 -3.06 -3.36
N ALA A 178 -2.09 -3.49 -3.37
CA ALA A 178 -2.72 -4.22 -2.27
C ALA A 178 -2.60 -5.73 -2.47
N LEU A 179 -1.88 -6.43 -1.59
CA LEU A 179 -1.68 -7.87 -1.66
C LEU A 179 -2.08 -8.57 -0.37
N CYS A 180 -2.63 -9.79 -0.47
CA CYS A 180 -2.81 -10.63 0.71
C CYS A 180 -1.44 -11.17 1.19
N TYR A 181 -1.33 -11.55 2.47
CA TYR A 181 -0.04 -12.01 3.03
C TYR A 181 0.60 -13.17 2.23
N THR A 182 -0.21 -14.06 1.66
CA THR A 182 0.26 -15.20 0.84
C THR A 182 0.82 -14.74 -0.49
N CYS A 183 0.12 -13.83 -1.18
CA CYS A 183 0.56 -13.29 -2.46
C CYS A 183 1.80 -12.42 -2.30
N ASN A 184 1.83 -11.61 -1.24
CA ASN A 184 2.98 -10.78 -0.90
C ASN A 184 4.23 -11.63 -0.63
N SER A 185 4.11 -12.70 0.17
CA SER A 185 5.25 -13.57 0.46
C SER A 185 5.76 -14.34 -0.76
N GLN A 186 4.86 -14.73 -1.66
CA GLN A 186 5.20 -15.42 -2.91
C GLN A 186 5.91 -14.49 -3.91
N LYS A 187 5.43 -13.26 -4.05
CA LYS A 187 6.06 -12.23 -4.89
C LYS A 187 7.46 -11.88 -4.37
N SER A 188 7.56 -11.61 -3.06
CA SER A 188 8.79 -11.19 -2.39
C SER A 188 9.49 -10.04 -3.15
N ASP A 189 10.82 -9.94 -3.02
CA ASP A 189 11.65 -9.03 -3.83
C ASP A 189 11.99 -9.58 -5.21
N LYS A 190 11.42 -10.73 -5.61
CA LYS A 190 11.75 -11.44 -6.84
C LYS A 190 11.06 -10.86 -8.07
N ASP A 191 9.86 -10.33 -7.89
CA ASP A 191 8.97 -9.87 -8.96
C ASP A 191 8.59 -8.39 -8.76
N ASP A 192 8.56 -7.64 -9.85
CA ASP A 192 8.18 -6.22 -9.92
C ASP A 192 6.90 -5.94 -10.72
N THR A 193 6.09 -6.98 -10.97
CA THR A 193 4.83 -6.87 -11.69
C THR A 193 3.83 -5.96 -10.97
N ASP A 194 3.19 -5.09 -11.75
CA ASP A 194 2.09 -4.24 -11.32
C ASP A 194 0.75 -4.99 -11.45
N PHE A 195 0.34 -5.67 -10.37
CA PHE A 195 -0.90 -6.46 -10.37
C PHE A 195 -2.18 -5.60 -10.36
N ARG A 196 -2.06 -4.27 -10.16
CA ARG A 196 -3.20 -3.35 -10.32
C ARG A 196 -3.77 -3.42 -11.73
N LEU A 197 -2.90 -3.64 -12.72
CA LEU A 197 -3.28 -3.79 -14.13
C LEU A 197 -4.08 -5.06 -14.39
N TRP A 198 -4.05 -6.02 -13.47
CA TRP A 198 -4.80 -7.27 -13.59
C TRP A 198 -6.22 -7.13 -13.03
N GLN A 199 -6.50 -6.07 -12.26
CA GLN A 199 -7.80 -5.83 -11.68
C GLN A 199 -8.84 -5.58 -12.79
N GLY A 200 -9.86 -6.44 -12.83
CA GLY A 200 -10.87 -6.39 -13.87
C GLY A 200 -10.38 -6.83 -15.25
N MET A 201 -9.13 -7.33 -15.38
CA MET A 201 -8.62 -7.83 -16.66
C MET A 201 -9.51 -8.98 -17.13
N TYR A 202 -9.77 -9.97 -16.26
CA TYR A 202 -10.69 -11.10 -16.52
C TYR A 202 -12.17 -10.69 -16.66
N GLU A 203 -12.52 -9.48 -16.19
CA GLU A 203 -13.86 -8.90 -16.24
C GLU A 203 -14.04 -7.96 -17.45
N LYS A 204 -12.96 -7.67 -18.20
CA LYS A 204 -13.01 -6.79 -19.37
C LYS A 204 -14.03 -7.36 -20.35
N ARG A 205 -15.08 -6.56 -20.61
CA ARG A 205 -16.09 -6.80 -21.63
C ARG A 205 -16.18 -5.57 -22.49
N ASP A 206 -16.37 -5.77 -23.79
CA ASP A 206 -16.71 -4.69 -24.69
C ASP A 206 -18.24 -4.67 -24.88
N ALA A 207 -18.86 -3.53 -24.54
CA ALA A 207 -20.31 -3.34 -24.67
C ALA A 207 -20.79 -3.34 -26.13
N SER A 208 -19.89 -3.07 -27.09
CA SER A 208 -20.15 -3.16 -28.52
C SER A 208 -19.95 -4.58 -29.07
N CYS A 209 -19.14 -5.41 -28.42
CA CYS A 209 -18.88 -6.78 -28.86
C CYS A 209 -20.12 -7.67 -28.71
N THR A 210 -20.52 -8.31 -29.81
CA THR A 210 -21.65 -9.25 -29.84
C THR A 210 -21.37 -10.50 -29.03
N ILE A 211 -20.15 -11.02 -29.09
CA ILE A 211 -19.71 -12.22 -28.35
C ILE A 211 -19.82 -11.99 -26.83
N CYS A 212 -19.37 -10.84 -26.31
CA CYS A 212 -19.47 -10.53 -24.87
C CYS A 212 -20.89 -10.58 -24.30
N LYS A 213 -21.92 -10.43 -25.13
CA LYS A 213 -23.34 -10.48 -24.73
C LYS A 213 -23.92 -11.89 -24.71
N LEU A 214 -23.24 -12.87 -25.31
CA LEU A 214 -23.74 -14.23 -25.49
C LEU A 214 -23.66 -15.07 -24.22
N GLU A 215 -22.86 -14.66 -23.23
CA GLU A 215 -22.64 -15.41 -21.99
C GLU A 215 -23.94 -15.84 -21.30
N LYS A 216 -24.97 -14.98 -21.29
CA LYS A 216 -26.28 -15.27 -20.66
C LYS A 216 -26.99 -16.50 -21.25
N SER A 217 -26.61 -16.92 -22.46
CA SER A 217 -27.18 -18.08 -23.14
C SER A 217 -26.42 -19.39 -22.91
N SER A 218 -25.27 -19.33 -22.22
CA SER A 218 -24.44 -20.50 -21.96
C SER A 218 -24.99 -21.36 -20.82
N LYS A 219 -25.07 -22.67 -21.06
CA LYS A 219 -25.41 -23.69 -20.06
C LYS A 219 -24.20 -24.47 -19.54
N ILE A 220 -23.05 -24.39 -20.23
CA ILE A 220 -21.81 -25.09 -19.88
C ILE A 220 -20.72 -24.02 -19.74
N ASN A 221 -20.23 -23.80 -18.52
CA ASN A 221 -19.27 -22.74 -18.24
C ASN A 221 -18.43 -23.02 -16.99
N ASN A 222 -17.35 -22.26 -16.86
CA ASN A 222 -16.54 -22.19 -15.65
C ASN A 222 -16.21 -20.73 -15.31
N ILE A 223 -15.31 -20.52 -14.35
CA ILE A 223 -14.94 -19.20 -13.82
C ILE A 223 -14.34 -18.28 -14.90
N LEU A 224 -13.67 -18.82 -15.93
CA LEU A 224 -12.89 -18.04 -16.90
C LEU A 224 -13.38 -18.15 -18.36
N ALA A 225 -14.20 -19.13 -18.67
CA ALA A 225 -14.71 -19.36 -20.02
C ALA A 225 -16.13 -19.93 -20.00
N TYR A 226 -16.80 -19.88 -21.14
CA TYR A 226 -18.12 -20.46 -21.33
C TYR A 226 -18.27 -21.02 -22.74
N ALA A 227 -19.20 -21.95 -22.92
CA ALA A 227 -19.51 -22.54 -24.21
C ALA A 227 -20.96 -22.32 -24.62
N ILE A 228 -21.18 -22.11 -25.91
CA ILE A 228 -22.50 -21.93 -26.52
C ILE A 228 -22.59 -22.76 -27.80
N LYS A 229 -23.78 -23.27 -28.13
CA LYS A 229 -24.01 -23.81 -29.48
C LYS A 229 -23.94 -22.68 -30.49
N ASP A 230 -23.30 -22.93 -31.62
CA ASP A 230 -23.28 -21.98 -32.72
C ASP A 230 -24.71 -21.79 -33.28
N LYS A 231 -25.08 -20.54 -33.56
CA LYS A 231 -26.37 -20.20 -34.18
C LYS A 231 -26.35 -20.40 -35.70
N PHE A 232 -25.16 -20.44 -36.30
CA PHE A 232 -24.96 -20.67 -37.73
C PHE A 232 -23.96 -21.83 -37.94
N PRO A 233 -24.30 -23.04 -37.46
CA PRO A 233 -23.37 -24.16 -37.47
C PRO A 233 -23.07 -24.64 -38.89
N VAL A 234 -21.81 -24.95 -39.17
CA VAL A 234 -21.39 -25.60 -40.43
C VAL A 234 -21.65 -27.12 -40.38
N THR A 235 -21.64 -27.70 -39.18
CA THR A 235 -21.93 -29.12 -38.91
C THR A 235 -22.86 -29.26 -37.71
N GLU A 236 -23.60 -30.36 -37.62
CA GLU A 236 -24.38 -30.64 -36.41
C GLU A 236 -23.49 -30.63 -35.16
N SER A 237 -24.06 -30.19 -34.03
CA SER A 237 -23.36 -30.12 -32.75
C SER A 237 -22.11 -29.24 -32.70
N HIS A 238 -22.08 -28.14 -33.48
CA HIS A 238 -21.01 -27.13 -33.41
C HIS A 238 -21.12 -26.23 -32.15
N TYR A 239 -20.02 -26.10 -31.40
CA TYR A 239 -19.92 -25.25 -30.22
C TYR A 239 -18.81 -24.21 -30.35
N LEU A 240 -19.06 -23.03 -29.81
CA LEU A 240 -18.07 -21.98 -29.60
C LEU A 240 -17.66 -21.97 -28.13
N ILE A 241 -16.35 -22.04 -27.88
CA ILE A 241 -15.76 -21.90 -26.54
C ILE A 241 -15.12 -20.53 -26.47
N ILE A 242 -15.59 -19.73 -25.51
CA ILE A 242 -15.31 -18.30 -25.48
C ILE A 242 -14.74 -17.92 -24.11
N PRO A 243 -13.57 -17.25 -24.05
CA PRO A 243 -13.07 -16.70 -22.80
C PRO A 243 -14.02 -15.59 -22.32
N ARG A 244 -14.19 -15.49 -21.00
CA ARG A 244 -14.98 -14.40 -20.40
C ARG A 244 -14.34 -13.05 -20.73
N ARG A 245 -13.02 -12.93 -20.59
CA ARG A 245 -12.26 -11.73 -20.95
C ARG A 245 -12.36 -11.44 -22.44
N HIS A 246 -12.74 -10.22 -22.79
CA HIS A 246 -12.70 -9.73 -24.18
C HIS A 246 -11.26 -9.52 -24.61
N ILE A 247 -10.87 -10.20 -25.69
CA ILE A 247 -9.50 -10.21 -26.24
C ILE A 247 -9.53 -10.55 -27.73
N ASP A 248 -8.54 -10.08 -28.47
CA ASP A 248 -8.50 -10.23 -29.93
C ASP A 248 -8.04 -11.64 -30.35
N SER A 249 -7.28 -12.33 -29.50
CA SER A 249 -6.67 -13.62 -29.83
C SER A 249 -6.61 -14.58 -28.64
N PHE A 250 -6.84 -15.87 -28.90
CA PHE A 250 -6.64 -16.96 -27.93
C PHE A 250 -5.21 -16.97 -27.37
N PHE A 251 -4.22 -16.61 -28.18
CA PHE A 251 -2.80 -16.64 -27.79
C PHE A 251 -2.42 -15.54 -26.79
N GLU A 252 -3.27 -14.54 -26.59
CA GLU A 252 -3.10 -13.49 -25.59
C GLU A 252 -3.76 -13.82 -24.24
N LEU A 253 -4.41 -14.99 -24.15
CA LEU A 253 -4.96 -15.51 -22.89
C LEU A 253 -3.83 -15.99 -21.98
N GLY A 254 -3.99 -15.76 -20.67
CA GLY A 254 -3.10 -16.36 -19.68
C GLY A 254 -3.29 -17.88 -19.58
N THR A 255 -2.31 -18.58 -19.04
CA THR A 255 -2.32 -20.06 -18.96
C THR A 255 -3.59 -20.62 -18.31
N SER A 256 -4.09 -19.96 -17.25
CA SER A 256 -5.33 -20.36 -16.57
C SER A 256 -6.57 -20.17 -17.45
N GLU A 257 -6.63 -19.12 -18.26
CA GLU A 257 -7.73 -18.86 -19.20
C GLU A 257 -7.70 -19.85 -20.36
N GLN A 258 -6.50 -20.12 -20.93
CA GLN A 258 -6.31 -21.13 -21.96
C GLN A 258 -6.74 -22.51 -21.45
N LYS A 259 -6.27 -22.90 -20.26
CA LYS A 259 -6.64 -24.18 -19.64
C LYS A 259 -8.15 -24.27 -19.36
N ALA A 260 -8.77 -23.18 -18.93
CA ALA A 260 -10.21 -23.15 -18.73
C ALA A 260 -11.00 -23.35 -20.03
N CYS A 261 -10.52 -22.80 -21.15
CA CYS A 261 -11.11 -23.05 -22.47
C CYS A 261 -10.91 -24.51 -22.91
N LEU A 262 -9.69 -25.05 -22.76
CA LEU A 262 -9.37 -26.43 -23.12
C LEU A 262 -10.14 -27.45 -22.29
N ASN A 263 -10.38 -27.17 -21.01
CA ASN A 263 -11.21 -28.04 -20.15
C ASN A 263 -12.65 -28.13 -20.68
N LEU A 264 -13.25 -27.00 -21.09
CA LEU A 264 -14.57 -27.00 -21.72
C LEU A 264 -14.56 -27.74 -23.06
N LEU A 265 -13.46 -27.65 -23.81
CA LEU A 265 -13.29 -28.38 -25.06
C LEU A 265 -13.34 -29.90 -24.84
N SER A 266 -12.62 -30.39 -23.83
CA SER A 266 -12.64 -31.80 -23.46
C SER A 266 -14.04 -32.24 -22.98
N GLU A 267 -14.68 -31.45 -22.11
CA GLU A 267 -16.03 -31.75 -21.60
C GLU A 267 -17.08 -31.85 -22.72
N ILE A 268 -17.04 -30.91 -23.67
CA ILE A 268 -17.96 -30.93 -24.82
C ILE A 268 -17.66 -32.11 -25.74
N LYS A 269 -16.38 -32.41 -25.99
CA LYS A 269 -15.99 -33.57 -26.79
C LYS A 269 -16.54 -34.85 -26.19
N GLU A 270 -16.34 -35.08 -24.89
CA GLU A 270 -16.83 -36.26 -24.18
C GLU A 270 -18.36 -36.36 -24.26
N LYS A 271 -19.05 -35.23 -24.04
CA LYS A 271 -20.50 -35.17 -24.16
C LYS A 271 -20.98 -35.57 -25.56
N LEU A 272 -20.38 -35.00 -26.61
CA LEU A 272 -20.76 -35.32 -27.98
C LEU A 272 -20.46 -36.77 -28.34
N SER A 273 -19.31 -37.30 -27.94
CA SER A 273 -18.99 -38.72 -28.13
C SER A 273 -19.96 -39.66 -27.41
N SER A 274 -20.53 -39.24 -26.27
CA SER A 274 -21.56 -40.02 -25.56
C SER A 274 -22.96 -39.93 -26.17
N GLU A 275 -23.25 -38.88 -26.94
CA GLU A 275 -24.52 -38.69 -27.66
C GLU A 275 -24.52 -39.40 -29.03
N ASP A 276 -23.33 -39.73 -29.57
CA ASP A 276 -23.12 -40.48 -30.81
C ASP A 276 -23.15 -42.02 -30.63
N HIS A 277 -23.43 -42.52 -29.42
CA HIS A 277 -23.56 -43.94 -29.06
C HIS A 277 -24.99 -44.29 -28.64
#